data_AF-A0A6G9YD98-F1
#
_entry.id   AF-A0A6G9YD98-F1
#
_cell.length_a   1.000
_cell.length_b   1.000
_cell.length_c   1.000
_cell.angle_alpha   90.00
_cell.angle_beta   90.00
_cell.angle_gamma   90.00
#
_symmetry.space_group_name_H-M   'P 1'
#
loop_
_entity.id
_entity.type
_entity.pdbx_description
1 polymer ?
#
loop_
_entity_poly.entity_id
_entity_poly.type
_entity_poly.pdbx_seq_one_letter_code
_entity_poly.pdbx_strand_id
1 'polypeptide(L)'
;MNTVLTDPDQVRAALEQAPVPHAPQGRHPIGMAWLRANVPRFCDGEDHARRRALVLAELVRLAPADLHDRVLTAAGPLPHVTALAEAMGLHGISAESVEIVAAHYHPHEPDSAAADAAVAELVAACGGVADEITAARICVLVQSCAATNGLVANVRARGGSEPIVERIEQTMRDDPPLRVTRRVIDGELVELDMRHPGLGWGAGPHACPGREHATALAAGILARDGA
;
A
#
# COMPACT_ATOMS: atom_id res chain seq x y z
N MET A 1 9.44 15.68 20.10
CA MET A 1 8.70 14.43 20.32
C MET A 1 7.50 14.51 19.42
N ASN A 2 7.34 13.60 18.45
CA ASN A 2 6.10 13.59 17.67
C ASN A 2 4.97 13.18 18.60
N THR A 3 3.92 13.99 18.66
CA THR A 3 2.71 13.65 19.41
C THR A 3 2.05 12.44 18.75
N VAL A 4 1.70 11.42 19.54
CA VAL A 4 0.96 10.24 19.07
C VAL A 4 -0.47 10.33 19.60
N LEU A 5 -1.44 10.28 18.69
CA LEU A 5 -2.86 10.22 18.99
C LEU A 5 -3.28 8.76 19.13
N THR A 6 -3.84 8.40 20.29
CA THR A 6 -4.20 7.01 20.65
C THR A 6 -5.66 6.84 21.07
N ASP A 7 -6.43 7.93 21.16
CA ASP A 7 -7.87 7.84 21.37
C ASP A 7 -8.55 7.45 20.04
N PRO A 8 -9.33 6.36 20.00
CA PRO A 8 -9.84 5.81 18.74
C PRO A 8 -10.81 6.75 18.00
N ASP A 9 -11.60 7.54 18.73
CA ASP A 9 -12.54 8.49 18.14
C ASP A 9 -11.78 9.70 17.57
N GLN A 10 -10.76 10.18 18.29
CA GLN A 10 -9.88 11.23 17.77
C GLN A 10 -9.06 10.76 16.56
N VAL A 11 -8.55 9.52 16.58
CA VAL A 11 -7.86 8.93 15.43
C VAL A 11 -8.79 8.85 14.22
N ARG A 12 -10.02 8.38 14.41
CA ARG A 12 -11.03 8.33 13.33
C ARG A 12 -11.31 9.72 12.76
N ALA A 13 -11.57 10.71 13.62
CA ALA A 13 -11.81 12.08 13.19
C ALA A 13 -10.62 12.64 12.40
N ALA A 14 -9.39 12.39 12.86
CA ALA A 14 -8.18 12.81 12.15
C ALA A 14 -8.02 12.11 10.78
N LEU A 15 -8.34 10.82 10.68
CA LEU A 15 -8.31 10.11 9.40
C LEU A 15 -9.32 10.68 8.39
N GLU A 16 -10.47 11.12 8.87
CA GLU A 16 -11.57 11.63 8.05
C GLU A 16 -11.40 13.10 7.64
N GLN A 17 -10.79 13.93 8.49
CA GLN A 17 -10.83 15.39 8.35
C GLN A 17 -9.46 16.05 8.25
N ALA A 18 -8.42 15.48 8.88
CA ALA A 18 -7.11 16.12 8.90
C ALA A 18 -6.36 15.87 7.58
N PRO A 19 -5.63 16.87 7.05
CA PRO A 19 -4.82 16.72 5.84
C PRO A 19 -3.71 15.67 5.99
N VAL A 20 -3.34 15.02 4.89
CA VAL A 20 -2.14 14.20 4.83
C VAL A 20 -0.89 15.08 4.69
N PRO A 21 0.27 14.65 5.22
CA PRO A 21 1.52 15.34 4.97
C PRO A 21 1.86 15.32 3.47
N HIS A 22 2.12 16.50 2.90
CA HIS A 22 2.56 16.60 1.51
C HIS A 22 3.94 15.98 1.32
N ALA A 23 4.11 15.24 0.23
CA ALA A 23 5.43 14.80 -0.18
C ALA A 23 6.26 15.99 -0.68
N PRO A 24 7.52 16.15 -0.25
CA PRO A 24 8.40 17.18 -0.78
C PRO A 24 8.67 16.95 -2.27
N GLN A 25 8.83 18.04 -3.02
CA GLN A 25 9.17 18.00 -4.44
C GLN A 25 10.62 17.52 -4.62
N GLY A 26 10.83 16.65 -5.61
CA GLY A 26 12.13 16.05 -5.91
C GLY A 26 13.02 16.91 -6.78
N ARG A 27 14.34 16.59 -6.76
CA ARG A 27 15.33 17.19 -7.67
C ARG A 27 15.40 16.48 -9.03
N HIS A 28 15.04 15.20 -9.09
CA HIS A 28 15.11 14.38 -10.31
C HIS A 28 13.73 14.26 -10.98
N PRO A 29 13.68 14.22 -12.33
CA PRO A 29 12.42 14.10 -13.06
C PRO A 29 11.73 12.74 -12.85
N ILE A 30 12.50 11.70 -12.54
CA ILE A 30 12.02 10.34 -12.22
C ILE A 30 12.78 9.85 -10.98
N GLY A 31 12.05 9.35 -9.98
CA GLY A 31 12.58 8.90 -8.70
C GLY A 31 11.50 8.85 -7.62
N MET A 32 11.87 8.57 -6.37
CA MET A 32 10.95 8.47 -5.23
C MET A 32 10.14 9.74 -5.02
N ALA A 33 10.78 10.89 -5.16
CA ALA A 33 10.09 12.16 -5.00
C ALA A 33 9.07 12.41 -6.12
N TRP A 34 9.36 12.02 -7.36
CA TRP A 34 8.38 12.04 -8.45
C TRP A 34 7.21 11.10 -8.15
N LEU A 35 7.48 9.85 -7.72
CA LEU A 35 6.44 8.88 -7.40
C LEU A 35 5.53 9.41 -6.28
N ARG A 36 6.12 9.84 -5.15
CA ARG A 36 5.37 10.39 -4.01
C ARG A 36 4.55 11.62 -4.39
N ALA A 37 5.06 12.48 -5.28
CA ALA A 37 4.36 13.66 -5.75
C ALA A 37 3.18 13.34 -6.70
N ASN A 38 3.10 12.13 -7.27
CA ASN A 38 2.10 11.73 -8.28
C ASN A 38 1.13 10.62 -7.83
N VAL A 39 1.16 10.22 -6.55
CA VAL A 39 0.24 9.23 -5.97
C VAL A 39 -0.80 9.88 -5.06
N PRO A 40 -1.98 9.26 -4.85
CA PRO A 40 -3.02 9.84 -4.00
C PRO A 40 -2.65 9.86 -2.51
N ARG A 41 -1.72 9.01 -2.05
CA ARG A 41 -1.42 8.82 -0.62
C ARG A 41 -0.92 10.09 0.09
N PHE A 42 -0.31 11.03 -0.65
CA PHE A 42 0.39 12.19 -0.09
C PHE A 42 -0.17 13.53 -0.59
N CYS A 43 -1.42 13.55 -1.04
CA CYS A 43 -2.13 14.76 -1.41
C CYS A 43 -3.60 14.69 -0.96
N ASP A 44 -4.28 15.84 -1.00
CA ASP A 44 -5.71 16.00 -0.69
C ASP A 44 -6.42 16.73 -1.83
N GLY A 45 -7.73 16.93 -1.71
CA GLY A 45 -8.52 17.74 -2.65
C GLY A 45 -8.63 17.14 -4.06
N GLU A 46 -8.63 18.01 -5.08
CA GLU A 46 -8.82 17.62 -6.48
C GLU A 46 -7.70 16.70 -7.01
N ASP A 47 -6.45 16.96 -6.62
CA ASP A 47 -5.31 16.10 -6.98
C ASP A 47 -5.46 14.70 -6.39
N HIS A 48 -5.89 14.60 -5.13
CA HIS A 48 -6.20 13.31 -4.52
C HIS A 48 -7.33 12.60 -5.27
N ALA A 49 -8.45 13.27 -5.53
CA ALA A 49 -9.58 12.68 -6.22
C ALA A 49 -9.19 12.13 -7.60
N ARG A 50 -8.46 12.93 -8.38
CA ARG A 50 -7.98 12.59 -9.71
C ARG A 50 -7.01 11.41 -9.71
N ARG A 51 -6.00 11.41 -8.82
CA ARG A 51 -5.01 10.32 -8.72
C ARG A 51 -5.60 9.05 -8.11
N ARG A 52 -6.54 9.18 -7.16
CA ARG A 52 -7.27 8.05 -6.59
C ARG A 52 -8.15 7.38 -7.64
N ALA A 53 -8.79 8.14 -8.52
CA ALA A 53 -9.57 7.58 -9.62
C ALA A 53 -8.72 6.69 -10.54
N LEU A 54 -7.46 7.06 -10.81
CA LEU A 54 -6.53 6.22 -11.59
C LEU A 54 -6.21 4.90 -10.87
N VAL A 55 -5.95 4.94 -9.56
CA VAL A 55 -5.73 3.72 -8.75
C VAL A 55 -6.99 2.83 -8.74
N LEU A 56 -8.17 3.42 -8.58
CA LEU A 56 -9.43 2.68 -8.62
C LEU A 56 -9.70 2.06 -9.99
N ALA A 57 -9.34 2.74 -11.08
CA ALA A 57 -9.45 2.21 -12.44
C ALA A 57 -8.51 1.02 -12.70
N GLU A 58 -7.37 0.94 -12.00
CA GLU A 58 -6.55 -0.28 -11.98
C GLU A 58 -7.25 -1.39 -11.18
N LEU A 59 -7.67 -1.09 -9.95
CA LEU A 59 -8.25 -2.09 -9.03
C LEU A 59 -9.56 -2.70 -9.55
N VAL A 60 -10.44 -1.93 -10.20
CA VAL A 60 -11.73 -2.43 -10.71
C VAL A 60 -11.57 -3.49 -11.81
N ARG A 61 -10.42 -3.51 -12.49
CA ARG A 61 -10.10 -4.51 -13.52
C ARG A 61 -9.58 -5.82 -12.92
N LEU A 62 -9.27 -5.83 -11.63
CA LEU A 62 -8.66 -6.97 -10.93
C LEU A 62 -9.71 -7.66 -10.08
N ALA A 63 -10.18 -8.83 -10.53
CA ALA A 63 -11.06 -9.65 -9.72
C ALA A 63 -10.27 -10.23 -8.52
N PRO A 64 -10.73 -10.05 -7.26
CA PRO A 64 -10.02 -10.59 -6.10
C PRO A 64 -9.85 -12.12 -6.16
N ALA A 65 -10.84 -12.86 -6.67
CA ALA A 65 -10.74 -14.31 -6.85
C ALA A 65 -9.59 -14.71 -7.80
N ASP A 66 -9.42 -13.99 -8.91
CA ASP A 66 -8.32 -14.25 -9.84
C ASP A 66 -6.95 -13.99 -9.20
N LEU A 67 -6.85 -12.96 -8.34
CA LEU A 67 -5.62 -12.68 -7.60
C LEU A 67 -5.29 -13.77 -6.59
N HIS A 68 -6.30 -14.29 -5.89
CA HIS A 68 -6.14 -15.44 -5.01
C HIS A 68 -5.55 -16.64 -5.77
N ASP A 69 -6.15 -17.00 -6.90
CA ASP A 69 -5.75 -18.17 -7.68
C ASP A 69 -4.37 -18.02 -8.32
N ARG A 70 -4.03 -16.82 -8.84
CA ARG A 70 -2.70 -16.53 -9.39
C ARG A 70 -1.59 -16.69 -8.36
N VAL A 71 -1.83 -16.24 -7.13
CA VAL A 71 -0.86 -16.34 -6.03
C VAL A 71 -0.52 -17.79 -5.67
N LEU A 72 -1.48 -18.72 -5.79
CA LEU A 72 -1.25 -20.14 -5.52
C LEU A 72 -0.14 -20.72 -6.41
N THR A 73 -0.05 -20.23 -7.65
CA THR A 73 0.93 -20.69 -8.65
C THR A 73 2.14 -19.76 -8.83
N ALA A 74 2.10 -18.55 -8.25
CA ALA A 74 3.17 -17.58 -8.41
C ALA A 74 4.46 -18.02 -7.69
N ALA A 75 5.58 -17.93 -8.41
CA ALA A 75 6.90 -18.28 -7.90
C ALA A 75 7.65 -17.06 -7.34
N GLY A 76 8.68 -17.32 -6.53
CA GLY A 76 9.58 -16.29 -5.99
C GLY A 76 9.16 -15.75 -4.61
N PRO A 77 9.96 -14.82 -4.03
CA PRO A 77 9.80 -14.37 -2.65
C PRO A 77 8.60 -13.44 -2.42
N LEU A 78 8.09 -12.77 -3.47
CA LEU A 78 6.95 -11.85 -3.40
C LEU A 78 5.85 -12.27 -4.39
N PRO A 79 5.23 -13.45 -4.17
CA PRO A 79 4.28 -14.04 -5.12
C PRO A 79 3.05 -13.17 -5.36
N HIS A 80 2.61 -12.39 -4.36
CA HIS A 80 1.52 -11.42 -4.52
C HIS A 80 1.89 -10.25 -5.43
N VAL A 81 3.13 -9.76 -5.39
CA VAL A 81 3.58 -8.69 -6.28
C VAL A 81 3.64 -9.21 -7.72
N THR A 82 4.19 -10.41 -7.93
CA THR A 82 4.21 -11.07 -9.25
C THR A 82 2.80 -11.29 -9.79
N ALA A 83 1.92 -11.91 -9.00
CA ALA A 83 0.54 -12.18 -9.39
C ALA A 83 -0.23 -10.89 -9.74
N LEU A 84 -0.02 -9.83 -8.96
CA LEU A 84 -0.65 -8.53 -9.19
C LEU A 84 -0.14 -7.86 -10.46
N ALA A 85 1.18 -7.85 -10.70
CA ALA A 85 1.78 -7.31 -11.92
C ALA A 85 1.26 -8.02 -13.18
N GLU A 86 1.21 -9.35 -13.16
CA GLU A 86 0.68 -10.15 -14.27
C GLU A 86 -0.82 -9.89 -14.50
N ALA A 87 -1.61 -9.79 -13.43
CA ALA A 87 -3.04 -9.50 -13.53
C ALA A 87 -3.31 -8.08 -14.08
N MET A 88 -2.42 -7.13 -13.81
CA MET A 88 -2.44 -5.79 -14.39
C MET A 88 -1.98 -5.75 -15.86
N GLY A 89 -1.47 -6.87 -16.40
CA GLY A 89 -0.90 -6.96 -17.75
C GLY A 89 0.48 -6.31 -17.87
N LEU A 90 1.21 -6.18 -16.75
CA LEU A 90 2.54 -5.62 -16.72
C LEU A 90 3.58 -6.74 -16.84
N HIS A 91 4.45 -6.62 -17.84
CA HIS A 91 5.52 -7.59 -18.10
C HIS A 91 6.87 -6.99 -17.72
N GLY A 92 7.78 -7.81 -17.19
CA GLY A 92 9.12 -7.35 -16.80
C GLY A 92 9.18 -6.52 -15.51
N ILE A 93 8.11 -6.52 -14.71
CA ILE A 93 8.15 -5.93 -13.37
C ILE A 93 9.05 -6.77 -12.46
N SER A 94 10.11 -6.16 -11.95
CA SER A 94 10.99 -6.77 -10.97
C SER A 94 10.38 -6.66 -9.57
N ALA A 95 10.14 -7.81 -8.93
CA ALA A 95 9.66 -7.86 -7.55
C ALA A 95 10.66 -7.21 -6.57
N GLU A 96 11.96 -7.34 -6.82
CA GLU A 96 13.03 -6.69 -6.05
C GLU A 96 12.95 -5.16 -6.17
N SER A 97 12.75 -4.63 -7.37
CA SER A 97 12.60 -3.17 -7.57
C SER A 97 11.34 -2.66 -6.86
N VAL A 98 10.23 -3.41 -6.87
CA VAL A 98 9.03 -3.07 -6.08
C VAL A 98 9.33 -3.07 -4.58
N GLU A 99 10.07 -4.05 -4.07
CA GLU A 99 10.45 -4.14 -2.66
C GLU A 99 11.32 -2.97 -2.21
N ILE A 100 12.34 -2.62 -3.00
CA ILE A 100 13.23 -1.48 -2.74
C ILE A 100 12.42 -0.18 -2.68
N VAL A 101 11.50 0.03 -3.62
CA VAL A 101 10.62 1.21 -3.63
C VAL A 101 9.67 1.20 -2.44
N ALA A 102 9.09 0.05 -2.08
CA ALA A 102 8.20 -0.10 -0.94
C ALA A 102 8.90 0.23 0.39
N ALA A 103 10.15 -0.20 0.56
CA ALA A 103 10.95 0.10 1.75
C ALA A 103 11.22 1.60 1.94
N HIS A 104 11.21 2.39 0.85
CA HIS A 104 11.43 3.84 0.89
C HIS A 104 10.15 4.62 0.59
N TYR A 105 8.98 4.00 0.55
CA TYR A 105 7.78 4.65 -0.01
C TYR A 105 7.34 5.89 0.78
N HIS A 106 7.49 5.86 2.11
CA HIS A 106 7.04 6.97 2.94
C HIS A 106 7.96 8.20 2.86
N PRO A 107 7.42 9.45 2.91
CA PRO A 107 8.22 10.67 2.73
C PRO A 107 9.28 10.96 3.80
N HIS A 108 9.22 10.27 4.94
CA HIS A 108 10.19 10.43 6.04
C HIS A 108 11.32 9.42 5.97
N GLU A 109 11.24 8.45 5.07
CA GLU A 109 12.34 7.54 4.79
C GLU A 109 13.48 8.31 4.12
N PRO A 110 14.74 7.96 4.41
CA PRO A 110 15.89 8.63 3.82
C PRO A 110 15.88 8.51 2.30
N ASP A 111 16.46 9.52 1.64
CA ASP A 111 16.70 9.46 0.20
C ASP A 111 17.60 8.27 -0.14
N SER A 112 17.29 7.59 -1.24
CA SER A 112 17.98 6.37 -1.65
C SER A 112 18.14 6.34 -3.15
N ALA A 113 19.39 6.42 -3.61
CA ALA A 113 19.72 6.33 -5.04
C ALA A 113 19.29 4.98 -5.64
N ALA A 114 19.30 3.91 -4.85
CA ALA A 114 18.80 2.61 -5.26
C ALA A 114 17.27 2.63 -5.45
N ALA A 115 16.53 3.32 -4.57
CA ALA A 115 15.09 3.48 -4.73
C ALA A 115 14.75 4.37 -5.93
N ASP A 116 15.51 5.44 -6.18
CA ASP A 116 15.33 6.27 -7.38
C ASP A 116 15.56 5.47 -8.67
N ALA A 117 16.62 4.65 -8.72
CA ALA A 117 16.89 3.76 -9.83
C ALA A 117 15.78 2.72 -10.02
N ALA A 118 15.29 2.11 -8.93
CA ALA A 118 14.19 1.16 -8.96
C ALA A 118 12.88 1.81 -9.48
N VAL A 119 12.59 3.08 -9.12
CA VAL A 119 11.46 3.81 -9.71
C VAL A 119 11.64 3.97 -11.22
N ALA A 120 12.85 4.33 -11.68
CA ALA A 120 13.13 4.48 -13.11
C ALA A 120 12.95 3.16 -13.89
N GLU A 121 13.36 2.04 -13.31
CA GLU A 121 13.13 0.69 -13.87
C GLU A 121 11.63 0.38 -13.96
N LEU A 122 10.86 0.66 -12.91
CA LEU A 122 9.41 0.42 -12.91
C LEU A 122 8.68 1.32 -13.93
N VAL A 123 9.11 2.56 -14.10
CA VAL A 123 8.60 3.45 -15.16
C VAL A 123 8.88 2.87 -16.54
N ALA A 124 10.11 2.38 -16.78
CA ALA A 124 10.47 1.74 -18.05
C ALA A 124 9.59 0.49 -18.32
N ALA A 125 9.41 -0.38 -17.32
CA ALA A 125 8.56 -1.56 -17.42
C ALA A 125 7.07 -1.22 -17.62
N CYS A 126 6.62 -0.04 -17.18
CA CYS A 126 5.26 0.47 -17.42
C CYS A 126 5.08 1.17 -18.79
N GLY A 127 6.08 1.14 -19.67
CA GLY A 127 6.03 1.74 -21.00
C GLY A 127 6.84 3.04 -21.16
N GLY A 128 7.60 3.44 -20.15
CA GLY A 128 8.61 4.50 -20.22
C GLY A 128 8.09 5.93 -20.08
N VAL A 129 6.78 6.13 -19.98
CA VAL A 129 6.18 7.46 -19.77
C VAL A 129 5.99 7.71 -18.27
N ALA A 130 6.67 8.72 -17.74
CA ALA A 130 6.57 9.13 -16.34
C ALA A 130 5.36 10.07 -16.10
N ASP A 131 4.16 9.53 -16.27
CA ASP A 131 2.88 10.21 -16.00
C ASP A 131 2.16 9.63 -14.76
N GLU A 132 0.99 10.20 -14.44
CA GLU A 132 0.20 9.76 -13.28
C GLU A 132 -0.46 8.39 -13.47
N ILE A 133 -0.66 7.94 -14.72
CA ILE A 133 -1.15 6.58 -15.00
C ILE A 133 -0.07 5.57 -14.60
N THR A 134 1.17 5.82 -15.01
CA THR A 134 2.33 5.02 -14.58
C THR A 134 2.52 5.10 -13.06
N ALA A 135 2.40 6.28 -12.45
CA ALA A 135 2.49 6.42 -10.99
C ALA A 135 1.39 5.62 -10.26
N ALA A 136 0.16 5.60 -10.79
CA ALA A 136 -0.95 4.81 -10.22
C ALA A 136 -0.68 3.30 -10.29
N ARG A 137 -0.13 2.80 -11.39
CA ARG A 137 0.27 1.38 -11.54
C ARG A 137 1.36 0.99 -10.55
N ILE A 138 2.41 1.81 -10.45
CA ILE A 138 3.49 1.61 -9.47
C ILE A 138 2.94 1.67 -8.04
N CYS A 139 2.03 2.60 -7.75
CA CYS A 139 1.38 2.74 -6.45
C CYS A 139 0.65 1.47 -6.01
N VAL A 140 -0.09 0.82 -6.93
CA VAL A 140 -0.81 -0.44 -6.66
C VAL A 140 0.18 -1.54 -6.26
N LEU A 141 1.27 -1.71 -7.01
CA LEU A 141 2.31 -2.71 -6.72
C LEU A 141 2.99 -2.43 -5.38
N VAL A 142 3.48 -1.21 -5.19
CA VAL A 142 4.26 -0.80 -4.01
C VAL A 142 3.44 -0.89 -2.73
N GLN A 143 2.20 -0.40 -2.72
CA GLN A 143 1.36 -0.48 -1.52
C GLN A 143 0.85 -1.89 -1.22
N SER A 144 0.83 -2.80 -2.22
CA SER A 144 0.54 -4.21 -1.98
C SER A 144 1.73 -4.97 -1.36
N CYS A 145 2.96 -4.46 -1.46
CA CYS A 145 4.17 -5.20 -1.14
C CYS A 145 4.34 -5.44 0.38
N ALA A 146 4.84 -4.44 1.11
CA ALA A 146 5.16 -4.58 2.54
C ALA A 146 3.93 -4.81 3.41
N ALA A 147 2.79 -4.20 3.07
CA ALA A 147 1.55 -4.32 3.84
C ALA A 147 0.99 -5.76 3.80
N THR A 148 0.98 -6.42 2.63
CA THR A 148 0.50 -7.81 2.51
C THR A 148 1.45 -8.79 3.20
N ASN A 149 2.76 -8.59 3.06
CA ASN A 149 3.75 -9.40 3.79
C ASN A 149 3.56 -9.28 5.31
N GLY A 150 3.40 -8.05 5.83
CA GLY A 150 3.11 -7.82 7.23
C GLY A 150 1.81 -8.47 7.68
N LEU A 151 0.75 -8.39 6.86
CA LEU A 151 -0.53 -9.03 7.17
C LEU A 151 -0.39 -10.54 7.29
N VAL A 152 0.23 -11.18 6.29
CA VAL A 152 0.47 -12.63 6.29
C VAL A 152 1.32 -13.04 7.50
N ALA A 153 2.37 -12.29 7.82
CA ALA A 153 3.21 -12.55 8.99
C ALA A 153 2.41 -12.47 10.30
N ASN A 154 1.57 -11.45 10.47
CA ASN A 154 0.75 -11.28 11.67
C ASN A 154 -0.32 -12.39 11.79
N VAL A 155 -0.96 -12.80 10.68
CA VAL A 155 -1.92 -13.92 10.68
C VAL A 155 -1.25 -15.25 11.07
N ARG A 156 -0.01 -15.49 10.59
CA ARG A 156 0.78 -16.67 10.96
C ARG A 156 1.16 -16.65 12.44
N ALA A 157 1.66 -15.51 12.92
CA ALA A 157 2.07 -15.37 14.31
C ALA A 157 0.91 -15.58 15.29
N ARG A 158 -0.30 -15.14 14.91
CA ARG A 158 -1.52 -15.38 15.70
C ARG A 158 -1.92 -16.86 15.72
N GLY A 159 -1.69 -17.61 14.65
CA GLY A 159 -2.21 -18.96 14.48
C GLY A 159 -3.74 -18.99 14.38
N GLY A 160 -4.34 -20.13 14.68
CA GLY A 160 -5.80 -20.32 14.67
C GLY A 160 -6.24 -21.50 13.80
N SER A 161 -7.47 -21.94 13.98
CA SER A 161 -8.12 -23.01 13.19
C SER A 161 -9.36 -22.54 12.44
N GLU A 162 -9.73 -21.28 12.66
CA GLU A 162 -10.78 -20.56 11.95
C GLU A 162 -10.43 -20.45 10.46
N PRO A 163 -11.42 -20.28 9.58
CA PRO A 163 -11.19 -20.00 8.17
C PRO A 163 -10.19 -18.84 7.96
N ILE A 164 -9.31 -18.98 6.96
CA ILE A 164 -8.25 -18.00 6.66
C ILE A 164 -8.76 -16.56 6.58
N VAL A 165 -9.92 -16.36 5.95
CA VAL A 165 -10.53 -15.02 5.81
C VAL A 165 -10.93 -14.44 7.17
N GLU A 166 -11.51 -15.24 8.07
CA GLU A 166 -11.84 -14.79 9.43
C GLU A 166 -10.59 -14.43 10.22
N ARG A 167 -9.51 -15.19 10.07
CA ARG A 167 -8.22 -14.88 10.68
C ARG A 167 -7.63 -13.57 10.17
N ILE A 168 -7.72 -13.31 8.86
CA ILE A 168 -7.32 -12.02 8.28
C ILE A 168 -8.15 -10.88 8.89
N GLU A 169 -9.46 -11.03 8.99
CA GLU A 169 -10.33 -9.99 9.57
C GLU A 169 -10.03 -9.73 11.04
N GLN A 170 -9.77 -10.78 11.82
CA GLN A 170 -9.34 -10.66 13.21
C GLN A 170 -7.98 -9.97 13.32
N THR A 171 -7.00 -10.36 12.51
CA THR A 171 -5.68 -9.71 12.50
C THR A 171 -5.79 -8.24 12.11
N MET A 172 -6.59 -7.88 11.12
CA MET A 172 -6.79 -6.48 10.75
C MET A 172 -7.51 -5.65 11.82
N ARG A 173 -8.28 -6.30 12.70
CA ARG A 173 -8.92 -5.66 13.85
C ARG A 173 -7.95 -5.44 15.00
N ASP A 174 -7.13 -6.44 15.31
CA ASP A 174 -6.37 -6.51 16.56
C ASP A 174 -4.89 -6.12 16.39
N ASP A 175 -4.27 -6.48 15.26
CA ASP A 175 -2.86 -6.24 14.97
C ASP A 175 -2.63 -6.00 13.46
N PRO A 176 -3.15 -4.89 12.89
CA PRO A 176 -2.95 -4.58 11.48
C PRO A 176 -1.46 -4.34 11.17
N PRO A 177 -0.99 -4.66 9.96
CA PRO A 177 0.42 -4.49 9.58
C PRO A 177 0.86 -3.02 9.59
N LEU A 178 -0.03 -2.10 9.25
CA LEU A 178 0.20 -0.67 9.38
C LEU A 178 -0.15 -0.25 10.81
N ARG A 179 0.88 0.03 11.62
CA ARG A 179 0.70 0.42 13.03
C ARG A 179 0.48 1.92 13.22
N VAL A 180 1.05 2.75 12.34
CA VAL A 180 1.03 4.22 12.47
C VAL A 180 0.79 4.86 11.10
N THR A 181 -0.01 5.93 11.07
CA THR A 181 -0.03 6.88 9.95
C THR A 181 0.17 8.30 10.46
N ARG A 182 0.24 9.30 9.58
CA ARG A 182 0.47 10.69 9.96
C ARG A 182 -0.56 11.63 9.36
N ARG A 183 -0.86 12.70 10.08
CA ARG A 183 -1.74 13.81 9.67
C ARG A 183 -1.14 15.14 10.11
N VAL A 184 -1.56 16.21 9.45
CA VAL A 184 -1.24 17.58 9.88
C VAL A 184 -2.40 18.10 10.72
N ILE A 185 -2.16 18.35 12.01
CA ILE A 185 -3.17 18.86 12.96
C ILE A 185 -2.59 20.13 13.57
N ASP A 186 -3.32 21.25 13.44
CA ASP A 186 -2.88 22.57 13.91
C ASP A 186 -1.48 22.98 13.42
N GLY A 187 -1.13 22.57 12.20
CA GLY A 187 0.17 22.84 11.57
C GLY A 187 1.29 21.86 11.97
N GLU A 188 1.03 20.94 12.89
CA GLU A 188 2.00 19.98 13.39
C GLU A 188 1.80 18.58 12.81
N LEU A 189 2.91 17.85 12.66
CA LEU A 189 2.87 16.46 12.22
C LEU A 189 2.51 15.55 13.41
N VAL A 190 1.32 14.97 13.36
CA VAL A 190 0.80 14.07 14.40
C VAL A 190 0.78 12.64 13.88
N GLU A 191 1.32 11.72 14.67
CA GLU A 191 1.22 10.28 14.43
C GLU A 191 -0.09 9.74 14.98
N LEU A 192 -0.77 8.89 14.22
CA LEU A 192 -2.01 8.25 14.61
C LEU A 192 -1.74 6.77 14.84
N ASP A 193 -2.09 6.26 16.01
CA ASP A 193 -2.07 4.82 16.28
C ASP A 193 -3.21 4.14 15.52
N MET A 194 -2.87 3.18 14.67
CA MET A 194 -3.84 2.47 13.82
C MET A 194 -4.34 1.18 14.48
N ARG A 195 -3.83 0.81 15.66
CA ARG A 195 -4.15 -0.45 16.37
C ARG A 195 -5.46 -0.34 17.14
N HIS A 196 -6.51 0.00 16.42
CA HIS A 196 -7.87 0.12 16.93
C HIS A 196 -8.85 -0.68 16.08
N PRO A 197 -9.84 -1.34 16.69
CA PRO A 197 -10.86 -2.08 15.95
C PRO A 197 -11.52 -1.24 14.86
N GLY A 198 -11.55 -1.76 13.64
CA GLY A 198 -12.18 -1.12 12.49
C GLY A 198 -11.37 0.02 11.84
N LEU A 199 -10.13 0.27 12.29
CA LEU A 199 -9.24 1.27 11.69
C LEU A 199 -8.05 0.67 10.92
N GLY A 200 -7.84 -0.64 10.92
CA GLY A 200 -6.73 -1.29 10.20
C GLY A 200 -6.70 -1.02 8.68
N TRP A 201 -7.84 -0.67 8.08
CA TRP A 201 -7.94 -0.28 6.66
C TRP A 201 -7.97 1.24 6.43
N GLY A 202 -7.79 2.03 7.49
CA GLY A 202 -8.03 3.48 7.47
C GLY A 202 -9.52 3.85 7.50
N ALA A 203 -9.79 5.15 7.46
CA ALA A 203 -11.13 5.73 7.41
C ALA A 203 -11.14 6.97 6.50
N GLY A 204 -12.33 7.42 6.10
CA GLY A 204 -12.50 8.63 5.31
C GLY A 204 -11.93 8.56 3.88
N PRO A 205 -11.59 9.71 3.27
CA PRO A 205 -11.15 9.80 1.88
C PRO A 205 -9.92 8.94 1.55
N HIS A 206 -9.07 8.70 2.55
CA HIS A 206 -7.82 7.94 2.44
C HIS A 206 -7.94 6.47 2.90
N ALA A 207 -9.15 5.97 3.15
CA ALA A 207 -9.37 4.55 3.41
C ALA A 207 -8.82 3.68 2.26
N CYS A 208 -8.26 2.52 2.62
CA CYS A 208 -7.61 1.61 1.68
C CYS A 208 -8.59 1.17 0.57
N PRO A 209 -8.33 1.51 -0.71
CA PRO A 209 -9.21 1.10 -1.80
C PRO A 209 -9.05 -0.38 -2.17
N GLY A 210 -7.93 -1.01 -1.81
CA GLY A 210 -7.58 -2.38 -2.17
C GLY A 210 -7.88 -3.41 -1.07
N ARG A 211 -8.84 -3.16 -0.17
CA ARG A 211 -9.14 -4.07 0.95
C ARG A 211 -9.44 -5.49 0.48
N GLU A 212 -10.30 -5.64 -0.54
CA GLU A 212 -10.68 -6.96 -1.06
C GLU A 212 -9.51 -7.64 -1.77
N HIS A 213 -8.74 -6.89 -2.56
CA HIS A 213 -7.53 -7.38 -3.25
C HIS A 213 -6.46 -7.85 -2.26
N ALA A 214 -6.14 -7.05 -1.24
CA ALA A 214 -5.18 -7.40 -0.21
C ALA A 214 -5.61 -8.64 0.58
N THR A 215 -6.91 -8.75 0.88
CA THR A 215 -7.48 -9.93 1.55
C THR A 215 -7.32 -11.18 0.69
N ALA A 216 -7.63 -11.10 -0.60
CA ALA A 216 -7.52 -12.23 -1.52
C ALA A 216 -6.06 -12.67 -1.75
N LEU A 217 -5.14 -11.72 -1.93
CA LEU A 217 -3.71 -11.99 -2.06
C LEU A 217 -3.17 -12.67 -0.79
N ALA A 218 -3.48 -12.14 0.40
CA ALA A 218 -3.05 -12.72 1.66
C ALA A 218 -3.65 -14.12 1.87
N ALA A 219 -4.94 -14.31 1.56
CA ALA A 219 -5.60 -15.60 1.67
C ALA A 219 -4.96 -16.65 0.75
N GLY A 220 -4.63 -16.30 -0.49
CA GLY A 220 -3.93 -17.18 -1.42
C GLY A 220 -2.55 -17.59 -0.90
N ILE A 221 -1.77 -16.65 -0.33
CA ILE A 221 -0.46 -16.97 0.27
C ILE A 221 -0.62 -17.94 1.44
N LEU A 222 -1.59 -17.69 2.32
CA LEU A 222 -1.82 -18.53 3.50
C LEU A 222 -2.29 -19.93 3.11
N ALA A 223 -3.20 -20.04 2.14
CA ALA A 223 -3.71 -21.33 1.65
C ALA A 223 -2.62 -22.17 1.00
N ARG A 224 -1.75 -21.55 0.19
CA ARG A 224 -0.62 -22.25 -0.46
C ARG A 224 0.35 -22.85 0.55
N ASP A 225 0.60 -22.15 1.64
CA ASP A 225 1.61 -22.52 2.62
C ASP A 225 1.04 -23.45 3.73
N GLY A 226 -0.23 -23.86 3.61
CA GLY A 226 -0.92 -24.78 4.53
C GLY A 226 -1.26 -24.17 5.89
N ALA A 227 -1.41 -22.84 5.94
CA ALA A 227 -1.62 -22.07 7.17
C ALA A 227 -3.08 -22.00 7.60
#